data_AF-A0A959IEI7-F1
#
_entry.id   AF-A0A959IEI7-F1
#
_cell.length_a   1.000
_cell.length_b   1.000
_cell.length_c   1.000
_cell.angle_alpha   90.00
_cell.angle_beta   90.00
_cell.angle_gamma   90.00
#
_symmetry.space_group_name_H-M   'P 1'
#
loop_
_entity.id
_entity.type
_entity.pdbx_description
1 polymer ?
#
loop_
_entity_poly.entity_id
_entity_poly.type
_entity_poly.pdbx_seq_one_letter_code
_entity_poly.pdbx_strand_id
1 'polypeptide(L)'
;PENERFEVLEQSAHDLEPHFTRPVHRLLEALEESREESEMPVIRLENRVDKLNRYLKRIDGAILHGRYTLAMKLTNRLLKEYYRAFLVSVDNYDLKKEDLNLMSISVCRYIVNYFKKNRIPYTERRILLITTVTNVLFTTMRHINRSAGKYPIDKAIAIYARNNVNRIVRFLSRWL
;
A
#
# COMPACT_ATOMS: atom_id res chain seq x y z
N PRO A 1 -4.91 -24.93 15.41
CA PRO A 1 -5.09 -23.46 15.40
C PRO A 1 -4.55 -22.81 14.12
N GLU A 2 -4.98 -21.59 13.75
CA GLU A 2 -4.54 -20.94 12.51
C GLU A 2 -3.01 -20.78 12.44
N ASN A 3 -2.38 -20.50 13.59
CA ASN A 3 -0.92 -20.45 13.74
C ASN A 3 -0.20 -21.78 13.45
N GLU A 4 -0.76 -22.92 13.87
CA GLU A 4 -0.17 -24.24 13.57
C GLU A 4 -0.21 -24.55 12.06
N ARG A 5 -1.17 -23.98 11.32
CA ARG A 5 -1.25 -24.14 9.86
C ARG A 5 -0.18 -23.32 9.14
N PHE A 6 0.15 -22.13 9.63
CA PHE A 6 1.24 -21.31 9.11
C PHE A 6 2.61 -21.97 9.34
N GLU A 7 2.84 -22.52 10.54
CA GLU A 7 4.09 -23.23 10.86
C GLU A 7 4.34 -24.44 9.97
N VAL A 8 3.29 -25.26 9.71
CA VAL A 8 3.40 -26.42 8.81
C VAL A 8 3.70 -25.99 7.36
N LEU A 9 3.13 -24.87 6.91
CA LEU A 9 3.37 -24.33 5.57
C LEU A 9 4.77 -23.72 5.42
N GLU A 10 5.27 -23.02 6.44
CA GLU A 10 6.65 -22.50 6.48
C GLU A 10 7.67 -23.63 6.46
N GLN A 11 7.45 -24.69 7.26
CA GLN A 11 8.30 -25.88 7.29
C GLN A 11 8.36 -26.54 5.90
N SER A 12 7.19 -26.75 5.28
CA SER A 12 7.09 -27.35 3.94
C SER A 12 7.73 -26.47 2.86
N ALA A 13 7.66 -25.15 3.01
CA ALA A 13 8.28 -24.21 2.09
C ALA A 13 9.81 -24.25 2.18
N HIS A 14 10.37 -24.35 3.40
CA HIS A 14 11.83 -24.52 3.59
C HIS A 14 12.35 -25.83 3.00
N ASP A 15 11.63 -26.93 3.16
CA ASP A 15 12.00 -28.23 2.58
C ASP A 15 12.05 -28.19 1.04
N LEU A 16 11.27 -27.31 0.42
CA LEU A 16 11.18 -27.14 -1.03
C LEU A 16 12.09 -26.04 -1.59
N GLU A 17 12.69 -25.21 -0.73
CA GLU A 17 13.57 -24.10 -1.10
C GLU A 17 14.77 -24.51 -2.00
N PRO A 18 15.43 -25.68 -1.79
CA PRO A 18 16.52 -26.13 -2.64
C PRO A 18 16.10 -26.41 -4.09
N HIS A 19 14.81 -26.70 -4.30
CA HIS A 19 14.27 -27.12 -5.60
C HIS A 19 13.51 -26.00 -6.30
N PHE A 20 12.91 -25.07 -5.56
CA PHE A 20 12.02 -24.03 -6.09
C PHE A 20 12.19 -22.68 -5.38
N THR A 21 13.41 -22.16 -5.34
CA THR A 21 13.78 -20.95 -4.58
C THR A 21 12.87 -19.73 -4.86
N ARG A 22 12.58 -19.39 -6.12
CA ARG A 22 11.73 -18.22 -6.47
C ARG A 22 10.24 -18.40 -6.13
N PRO A 23 9.60 -19.55 -6.41
CA PRO A 23 8.25 -19.83 -5.95
C PRO A 23 8.13 -19.88 -4.42
N VAL A 24 9.08 -20.54 -3.75
CA VAL A 24 9.11 -20.67 -2.28
C VAL A 24 9.23 -19.31 -1.61
N HIS A 25 10.13 -18.44 -2.10
CA HIS A 25 10.27 -17.10 -1.54
C HIS A 25 8.97 -16.28 -1.68
N ARG A 26 8.27 -16.38 -2.82
CA ARG A 26 6.95 -15.74 -3.00
C ARG A 26 5.87 -16.30 -2.09
N LEU A 27 5.96 -17.58 -1.75
CA LEU A 27 5.00 -18.27 -0.89
C LEU A 27 5.23 -17.89 0.58
N LEU A 28 6.48 -17.87 1.04
CA LEU A 28 6.88 -17.36 2.34
C LEU A 28 6.49 -15.88 2.51
N GLU A 29 6.74 -15.04 1.50
CA GLU A 29 6.27 -13.65 1.49
C GLU A 29 4.75 -13.54 1.65
N ALA A 30 3.98 -14.39 0.97
CA ALA A 30 2.53 -14.39 1.07
C ALA A 30 2.04 -14.88 2.45
N LEU A 31 2.77 -15.80 3.09
CA LEU A 31 2.48 -16.30 4.44
C LEU A 31 2.79 -15.23 5.49
N GLU A 32 3.94 -14.56 5.40
CA GLU A 32 4.28 -13.40 6.24
C GLU A 32 3.25 -12.29 6.07
N GLU A 33 2.90 -11.97 4.83
CA GLU A 33 1.87 -10.97 4.54
C GLU A 33 0.55 -11.36 5.23
N SER A 34 0.10 -12.61 5.08
CA SER A 34 -1.12 -13.17 5.67
C SER A 34 -1.13 -13.14 7.20
N ARG A 35 0.00 -13.45 7.83
CA ARG A 35 0.16 -13.44 9.29
C ARG A 35 0.06 -12.02 9.85
N GLU A 36 0.72 -11.07 9.21
CA GLU A 36 0.56 -9.65 9.53
C GLU A 36 -0.89 -9.18 9.34
N GLU A 37 -1.65 -9.74 8.37
CA GLU A 37 -3.06 -9.38 8.17
C GLU A 37 -3.97 -9.89 9.30
N SER A 38 -3.68 -11.08 9.82
CA SER A 38 -4.46 -11.72 10.89
C SER A 38 -4.27 -11.05 12.25
N GLU A 39 -3.11 -10.46 12.51
CA GLU A 39 -2.77 -9.84 13.80
C GLU A 39 -3.21 -8.37 13.91
N MET A 40 -3.69 -7.79 12.82
CA MET A 40 -4.17 -6.41 12.80
C MET A 40 -5.63 -6.29 13.30
N PRO A 41 -5.97 -5.26 14.09
CA PRO A 41 -7.34 -5.03 14.51
C PRO A 41 -8.24 -4.74 13.30
N VAL A 42 -9.41 -5.38 13.23
CA VAL A 42 -10.41 -5.12 12.18
C VAL A 42 -11.48 -4.18 12.73
N ILE A 43 -11.57 -2.96 12.18
CA ILE A 43 -12.63 -2.00 12.51
C ILE A 43 -13.64 -1.95 11.34
N ARG A 44 -14.94 -1.80 11.63
CA ARG A 44 -16.05 -1.97 10.67
C ARG A 44 -16.03 -0.92 9.54
N LEU A 45 -16.06 -1.41 8.30
CA LEU A 45 -15.49 -0.75 7.10
C LEU A 45 -16.47 -0.42 5.96
N GLU A 46 -17.77 -0.70 6.10
CA GLU A 46 -18.69 -0.81 4.95
C GLU A 46 -18.72 0.45 4.06
N ASN A 47 -18.75 1.66 4.63
CA ASN A 47 -18.85 2.90 3.85
C ASN A 47 -17.55 3.31 3.12
N ARG A 48 -16.38 2.79 3.51
CA ARG A 48 -15.08 3.18 2.92
C ARG A 48 -14.71 2.32 1.70
N VAL A 49 -15.16 1.06 1.67
CA VAL A 49 -14.88 0.13 0.57
C VAL A 49 -15.53 0.60 -0.74
N ASP A 50 -16.74 1.13 -0.67
CA ASP A 50 -17.43 1.68 -1.84
C ASP A 50 -16.73 2.91 -2.40
N LYS A 51 -16.22 3.77 -1.52
CA LYS A 51 -15.45 4.97 -1.91
C LYS A 51 -14.15 4.58 -2.59
N LEU A 52 -13.43 3.58 -2.07
CA LEU A 52 -12.24 3.01 -2.71
C LEU A 52 -12.56 2.48 -4.11
N ASN A 53 -13.58 1.64 -4.23
CA ASN A 53 -13.98 1.04 -5.50
C ASN A 53 -14.35 2.10 -6.55
N ARG A 54 -15.03 3.18 -6.15
CA ARG A 54 -15.32 4.32 -7.05
C ARG A 54 -14.04 5.01 -7.53
N TYR A 55 -13.07 5.26 -6.65
CA TYR A 55 -11.79 5.85 -7.04
C TYR A 55 -11.01 4.94 -8.00
N LEU A 56 -10.93 3.64 -7.70
CA LEU A 56 -10.23 2.67 -8.53
C LEU A 56 -10.86 2.58 -9.93
N LYS A 57 -12.19 2.50 -10.03
CA LYS A 57 -12.89 2.53 -11.33
C LYS A 57 -12.57 3.78 -12.15
N ARG A 58 -12.47 4.95 -11.50
CA ARG A 58 -12.10 6.21 -12.19
C ARG A 58 -10.64 6.23 -12.63
N ILE A 59 -9.74 5.69 -11.83
CA ILE A 59 -8.31 5.57 -12.19
C ILE A 59 -8.17 4.60 -13.37
N ASP A 60 -8.81 3.44 -13.31
CA ASP A 60 -8.79 2.43 -14.36
C ASP A 60 -9.38 2.99 -15.67
N GLY A 61 -10.52 3.70 -15.57
CA GLY A 61 -11.09 4.42 -16.69
C GLY A 61 -10.12 5.44 -17.30
N ALA A 62 -9.42 6.23 -16.48
CA ALA A 62 -8.43 7.18 -16.97
C ALA A 62 -7.25 6.48 -17.67
N ILE A 63 -6.77 5.35 -17.14
CA ILE A 63 -5.70 4.54 -17.78
C ILE A 63 -6.17 3.99 -19.13
N LEU A 64 -7.38 3.42 -19.19
CA LEU A 64 -7.95 2.84 -20.41
C LEU A 64 -8.08 3.88 -21.54
N HIS A 65 -8.44 5.12 -21.20
CA HIS A 65 -8.59 6.21 -22.17
C HIS A 65 -7.27 6.96 -22.45
N GLY A 66 -6.12 6.44 -22.02
CA GLY A 66 -4.81 7.08 -22.22
C GLY A 66 -4.61 8.37 -21.42
N ARG A 67 -5.46 8.66 -20.44
CA ARG A 67 -5.40 9.86 -19.59
C ARG A 67 -4.52 9.61 -18.37
N TYR A 68 -3.24 9.27 -18.59
CA TYR A 68 -2.33 8.83 -17.51
C TYR A 68 -2.06 9.91 -16.47
N THR A 69 -1.96 11.18 -16.88
CA THR A 69 -1.86 12.31 -15.95
C THR A 69 -3.06 12.40 -15.01
N LEU A 70 -4.27 12.17 -15.53
CA LEU A 70 -5.49 12.15 -14.72
C LEU A 70 -5.49 10.95 -13.78
N ALA A 71 -5.11 9.77 -14.27
CA ALA A 71 -4.98 8.57 -13.46
C ALA A 71 -4.03 8.81 -12.27
N MET A 72 -2.86 9.39 -12.52
CA MET A 72 -1.90 9.71 -11.48
C MET A 72 -2.45 10.73 -10.47
N LYS A 73 -3.12 11.80 -10.91
CA LYS A 73 -3.74 12.79 -10.01
C LYS A 73 -4.79 12.14 -9.09
N LEU A 74 -5.61 11.26 -9.65
CA LEU A 74 -6.61 10.50 -8.89
C LEU A 74 -5.94 9.55 -7.88
N THR A 75 -4.88 8.85 -8.29
CA THR A 75 -4.10 7.96 -7.41
C THR A 75 -3.44 8.74 -6.26
N ASN A 76 -2.84 9.89 -6.53
CA ASN A 76 -2.25 10.76 -5.52
C ASN A 76 -3.29 11.26 -4.51
N ARG A 77 -4.46 11.69 -5.00
CA ARG A 77 -5.57 12.13 -4.14
C ARG A 77 -6.08 10.99 -3.26
N LEU A 78 -6.25 9.79 -3.83
CA LEU A 78 -6.69 8.61 -3.09
C LEU A 78 -5.72 8.30 -1.93
N LEU A 79 -4.42 8.26 -2.21
CA LEU A 79 -3.41 7.98 -1.18
C LEU A 79 -3.42 9.04 -0.08
N LYS A 80 -3.48 10.33 -0.45
CA LYS A 80 -3.57 11.45 0.51
C LYS A 80 -4.79 11.34 1.42
N GLU A 81 -5.97 11.04 0.86
CA GLU A 81 -7.20 10.87 1.63
C GLU A 81 -7.08 9.72 2.65
N TYR A 82 -6.49 8.59 2.27
CA TYR A 82 -6.31 7.45 3.17
C TYR A 82 -5.23 7.66 4.23
N TYR A 83 -4.10 8.29 3.89
CA TYR A 83 -3.11 8.68 4.89
C TYR A 83 -3.70 9.63 5.94
N ARG A 84 -4.46 10.64 5.50
CA ARG A 84 -5.13 11.56 6.42
C ARG A 84 -6.12 10.82 7.31
N ALA A 85 -6.96 9.97 6.73
CA ALA A 85 -7.92 9.18 7.49
C ALA A 85 -7.21 8.33 8.55
N PHE A 86 -6.13 7.63 8.17
CA PHE A 86 -5.38 6.76 9.06
C PHE A 86 -4.74 7.54 10.20
N LEU A 87 -4.07 8.65 9.90
CA LEU A 87 -3.40 9.44 10.93
C LEU A 87 -4.39 10.06 11.91
N VAL A 88 -5.60 10.41 11.45
CA VAL A 88 -6.69 10.87 12.31
C VAL A 88 -7.21 9.73 13.19
N SER A 89 -7.32 8.49 12.68
CA SER A 89 -7.83 7.38 13.50
C SER A 89 -6.87 6.94 14.61
N VAL A 90 -5.58 7.26 14.48
CA VAL A 90 -4.55 6.91 15.47
C VAL A 90 -4.08 8.10 16.30
N ASP A 91 -4.85 9.20 16.32
CA ASP A 91 -4.59 10.44 17.06
C ASP A 91 -3.19 11.04 16.84
N ASN A 92 -2.59 10.79 15.66
CA ASN A 92 -1.22 11.19 15.33
C ASN A 92 -1.20 12.23 14.19
N TYR A 93 -2.28 12.99 14.03
CA TYR A 93 -2.42 13.94 12.93
C TYR A 93 -2.32 15.40 13.38
N ASP A 94 -1.19 16.03 13.06
CA ASP A 94 -1.11 17.49 12.98
C ASP A 94 -1.67 17.95 11.63
N LEU A 95 -2.81 18.64 11.67
CA LEU A 95 -3.54 19.18 10.52
C LEU A 95 -2.69 20.06 9.59
N LYS A 96 -1.55 20.58 10.07
CA LYS A 96 -0.64 21.41 9.27
C LYS A 96 0.17 20.64 8.22
N LYS A 97 0.21 19.31 8.27
CA LYS A 97 0.99 18.47 7.34
C LYS A 97 0.13 17.93 6.20
N GLU A 98 -0.28 18.81 5.29
CA GLU A 98 -0.95 18.44 4.03
C GLU A 98 0.01 17.89 2.95
N ASP A 99 1.30 17.75 3.26
CA ASP A 99 2.31 17.18 2.38
C ASP A 99 2.27 15.63 2.40
N LEU A 100 2.24 15.02 1.21
CA LEU A 100 2.12 13.57 1.06
C LEU A 100 3.34 12.81 1.63
N ASN A 101 4.56 13.35 1.47
CA ASN A 101 5.76 12.70 1.99
C ASN A 101 5.80 12.77 3.52
N LEU A 102 5.43 13.93 4.10
CA LEU A 102 5.34 14.06 5.55
C LEU A 102 4.29 13.11 6.13
N MET A 103 3.15 12.97 5.48
CA MET A 103 2.14 11.98 5.86
C MET A 103 2.67 10.55 5.77
N SER A 104 3.36 10.19 4.69
CA SER A 104 3.99 8.86 4.55
C SER A 104 4.98 8.57 5.67
N ILE A 105 5.80 9.55 6.06
CA ILE A 105 6.76 9.41 7.17
C ILE A 105 6.01 9.16 8.48
N SER A 106 4.95 9.92 8.76
CA SER A 106 4.14 9.73 9.96
C SER A 106 3.46 8.35 9.98
N VAL A 107 2.91 7.90 8.85
CA VAL A 107 2.31 6.57 8.69
C VAL A 107 3.34 5.48 8.99
N CYS A 108 4.50 5.53 8.31
CA CYS A 108 5.57 4.55 8.51
C CYS A 108 6.07 4.53 9.97
N ARG A 109 6.28 5.69 10.59
CA ARG A 109 6.71 5.79 12.00
C ARG A 109 5.69 5.17 12.94
N TYR A 110 4.41 5.44 12.74
CA TYR A 110 3.36 4.84 13.56
C TYR A 110 3.37 3.32 13.43
N ILE A 111 3.37 2.80 12.21
CA ILE A 111 3.38 1.36 11.96
C ILE A 111 4.58 0.71 12.64
N VAL A 112 5.80 1.19 12.38
CA VAL A 112 7.01 0.64 13.01
C VAL A 112 6.93 0.66 14.54
N ASN A 113 6.45 1.75 15.13
CA ASN A 113 6.30 1.85 16.58
C ASN A 113 5.24 0.89 17.13
N TYR A 114 4.12 0.72 16.42
CA TYR A 114 3.07 -0.23 16.78
C TYR A 114 3.59 -1.67 16.78
N PHE A 115 4.24 -2.10 15.71
CA PHE A 115 4.78 -3.45 15.60
C PHE A 115 5.86 -3.71 16.66
N LYS A 116 6.78 -2.76 16.87
CA LYS A 116 7.79 -2.84 17.95
C LYS A 116 7.17 -2.94 19.34
N LYS A 117 6.16 -2.11 19.65
CA LYS A 117 5.50 -2.11 20.96
C LYS A 117 4.77 -3.42 21.23
N ASN A 118 4.14 -4.00 20.21
CA ASN A 118 3.38 -5.25 20.33
C ASN A 118 4.23 -6.51 20.08
N ARG A 119 5.54 -6.37 19.86
CA ARG A 119 6.47 -7.47 19.52
C ARG A 119 6.03 -8.29 18.31
N ILE A 120 5.34 -7.65 17.38
CA ILE A 120 4.90 -8.26 16.13
C ILE A 120 6.08 -8.15 15.14
N PRO A 121 6.58 -9.27 14.58
CA PRO A 121 7.54 -9.22 13.49
C PRO A 121 6.90 -8.48 12.30
N TYR A 122 7.58 -7.47 11.77
CA TYR A 122 7.11 -6.74 10.61
C TYR A 122 8.11 -6.83 9.47
N THR A 123 7.61 -7.01 8.26
CA THR A 123 8.43 -6.93 7.06
C THR A 123 8.78 -5.48 6.75
N GLU A 124 10.08 -5.17 6.73
CA GLU A 124 10.60 -3.87 6.26
C GLU A 124 10.10 -3.51 4.85
N ARG A 125 9.76 -4.54 4.06
CA ARG A 125 9.22 -4.44 2.71
C ARG A 125 7.96 -3.58 2.62
N ARG A 126 7.03 -3.68 3.57
CA ARG A 126 5.80 -2.84 3.54
C ARG A 126 6.11 -1.37 3.80
N ILE A 127 7.02 -1.09 4.74
CA ILE A 127 7.48 0.27 5.02
C ILE A 127 8.19 0.86 3.81
N LEU A 128 9.04 0.05 3.16
CA LEU A 128 9.72 0.43 1.93
C LEU A 128 8.72 0.69 0.79
N LEU A 129 7.69 -0.15 0.65
CA LEU A 129 6.63 0.02 -0.35
C LEU A 129 5.89 1.35 -0.17
N ILE A 130 5.43 1.66 1.05
CA ILE A 130 4.74 2.91 1.39
C ILE A 130 5.60 4.11 1.00
N THR A 131 6.87 4.09 1.38
CA THR A 131 7.82 5.18 1.12
C THR A 131 8.13 5.33 -0.38
N THR A 132 8.40 4.22 -1.07
CA THR A 132 8.77 4.21 -2.49
C THR A 132 7.63 4.70 -3.37
N VAL A 133 6.42 4.18 -3.14
CA VAL A 133 5.23 4.56 -3.92
C VAL A 133 4.88 6.03 -3.71
N THR A 134 5.02 6.51 -2.48
CA THR A 134 4.82 7.93 -2.15
C THR A 134 5.83 8.81 -2.88
N ASN A 135 7.12 8.43 -2.87
CA ASN A 135 8.17 9.17 -3.59
C ASN A 135 7.97 9.18 -5.11
N VAL A 136 7.56 8.05 -5.70
CA VAL A 136 7.20 7.96 -7.12
C VAL A 136 6.07 8.93 -7.43
N LEU A 137 4.97 8.89 -6.66
CA LEU A 137 3.83 9.79 -6.86
C LEU A 137 4.24 11.25 -6.72
N PHE A 138 4.99 11.60 -5.68
CA PHE A 138 5.45 12.95 -5.43
C PHE A 138 6.32 13.49 -6.58
N THR A 139 7.29 12.68 -7.03
CA THR A 139 8.19 13.04 -8.13
C THR A 139 7.40 13.18 -9.43
N THR A 140 6.56 12.20 -9.78
CA THR A 140 5.74 12.27 -10.99
C THR A 140 4.76 13.45 -10.95
N MET A 141 4.16 13.77 -9.81
CA MET A 141 3.28 14.95 -9.65
C MET A 141 4.01 16.26 -9.92
N ARG A 142 5.28 16.39 -9.51
CA ARG A 142 6.10 17.57 -9.82
C ARG A 142 6.41 17.72 -11.31
N HIS A 143 6.51 16.61 -12.04
CA HIS A 143 6.87 16.60 -13.47
C HIS A 143 5.69 16.49 -14.44
N ILE A 144 4.49 16.19 -13.94
CA ILE A 144 3.27 15.97 -14.73
C ILE A 144 2.84 17.18 -15.59
N ASN A 145 3.22 18.41 -15.20
CA ASN A 145 2.90 19.61 -15.98
C ASN A 145 3.81 19.81 -17.21
N ARG A 146 4.87 19.00 -17.38
CA ARG A 146 5.87 19.17 -18.44
C ARG A 146 5.74 18.19 -19.62
N SER A 147 4.92 17.15 -19.49
CA SER A 147 4.75 16.09 -20.50
C SER A 147 3.27 15.92 -20.83
N ALA A 148 2.90 16.14 -22.10
CA ALA A 148 1.59 15.76 -22.60
C ALA A 148 1.54 14.23 -22.70
N GLY A 149 1.08 13.60 -21.61
CA GLY A 149 1.12 12.16 -21.36
C GLY A 149 0.60 11.27 -22.48
N LYS A 150 1.51 10.88 -23.37
CA LYS A 150 1.29 9.91 -24.46
C LYS A 150 2.37 8.82 -24.51
N TYR A 151 3.32 8.81 -23.58
CA TYR A 151 4.42 7.87 -23.65
C TYR A 151 4.07 6.53 -22.98
N PRO A 152 4.56 5.39 -23.51
CA PRO A 152 4.38 4.07 -22.88
C PRO A 152 4.83 4.02 -21.42
N ILE A 153 5.83 4.84 -21.07
CA ILE A 153 6.33 4.95 -19.69
C ILE A 153 5.29 5.55 -18.75
N ASP A 154 4.49 6.51 -19.20
CA ASP A 154 3.43 7.13 -18.39
C ASP A 154 2.33 6.12 -18.06
N LYS A 155 2.01 5.23 -19.02
CA LYS A 155 1.08 4.11 -18.81
C LYS A 155 1.61 3.16 -17.74
N ALA A 156 2.88 2.75 -17.86
CA ALA A 156 3.51 1.82 -16.92
C ALA A 156 3.54 2.41 -15.50
N ILE A 157 3.92 3.68 -15.36
CA ILE A 157 3.93 4.40 -14.07
C ILE A 157 2.51 4.51 -13.51
N ALA A 158 1.50 4.83 -14.32
CA ALA A 158 0.12 4.93 -13.87
C ALA A 158 -0.43 3.58 -13.36
N ILE A 159 -0.15 2.48 -14.06
CA ILE A 159 -0.56 1.13 -13.63
C ILE A 159 0.18 0.74 -12.35
N TYR A 160 1.49 0.98 -12.28
CA TYR A 160 2.30 0.73 -11.09
C TYR A 160 1.75 1.49 -9.88
N ALA A 161 1.53 2.79 -10.02
CA ALA A 161 1.03 3.63 -8.93
C ALA A 161 -0.37 3.18 -8.48
N ARG A 162 -1.29 2.92 -9.43
CA ARG A 162 -2.64 2.43 -9.13
C ARG A 162 -2.60 1.14 -8.30
N ASN A 163 -1.82 0.16 -8.75
CA ASN A 163 -1.76 -1.14 -8.09
C ASN A 163 -1.17 -1.06 -6.69
N ASN A 164 -0.06 -0.32 -6.54
CA ASN A 164 0.60 -0.22 -5.24
C ASN A 164 -0.15 0.68 -4.26
N VAL A 165 -0.78 1.77 -4.73
CA VAL A 165 -1.68 2.57 -3.87
C VAL A 165 -2.88 1.74 -3.42
N ASN A 166 -3.47 0.91 -4.29
CA ASN A 166 -4.54 0.01 -3.85
C ASN A 166 -4.07 -0.95 -2.75
N ARG A 167 -2.86 -1.51 -2.86
CA ARG A 167 -2.27 -2.38 -1.81
C ARG A 167 -2.08 -1.62 -0.50
N ILE A 168 -1.47 -0.43 -0.54
CA ILE A 168 -1.26 0.42 0.64
C ILE A 168 -2.60 0.80 1.27
N VAL A 169 -3.57 1.22 0.46
CA VAL A 169 -4.89 1.65 0.94
C VAL A 169 -5.64 0.49 1.60
N ARG A 170 -5.62 -0.71 1.01
CA ARG A 170 -6.25 -1.90 1.61
C ARG A 170 -5.59 -2.27 2.94
N PHE A 171 -4.27 -2.21 3.00
CA PHE A 171 -3.52 -2.41 4.23
C PHE A 171 -3.95 -1.39 5.30
N LEU A 172 -3.89 -0.10 4.99
CA LEU A 172 -4.29 0.97 5.92
C LEU A 172 -5.77 0.93 6.32
N SER A 173 -6.65 0.45 5.44
CA SER A 173 -8.09 0.38 5.69
C SER A 173 -8.42 -0.51 6.88
N ARG A 174 -7.58 -1.47 7.23
CA ARG A 174 -7.84 -2.33 8.40
C ARG A 174 -7.86 -1.56 9.72
N TRP A 175 -7.13 -0.45 9.81
CA TRP A 175 -7.12 0.45 10.97
C TRP A 175 -8.21 1.54 10.93
N LEU A 176 -9.12 1.53 9.95
CA LEU A 176 -10.05 2.62 9.62
C LEU A 176 -11.52 2.24 9.69
#